data_AF-A0A1T1B755-F1
#
_entry.id   AF-A0A1T1B755-F1
#
_cell.length_a   1.000
_cell.length_b   1.000
_cell.length_c   1.000
_cell.angle_alpha   90.00
_cell.angle_beta   90.00
_cell.angle_gamma   90.00
#
_symmetry.space_group_name_H-M   'P 1'
#
loop_
_entity.id
_entity.type
_entity.pdbx_description
1 polymer ?
#
loop_
_entity_poly.entity_id
_entity_poly.type
_entity_poly.pdbx_seq_one_letter_code
_entity_poly.pdbx_strand_id
1 'polypeptide(L)'
;MSLPHLHAALTRTDWAALAEQKKVLANEVASIRSARALLAAHECDSAADLALDQAESLDGILHWMDALMDAAQQDGFPVVFHMASE
;
A
#
# COMPACT_ATOMS: atom_id res chain seq x y z
N MET A 1 -0.57 -12.86 20.11
CA MET A 1 -0.40 -11.55 20.78
C MET A 1 -1.67 -11.25 21.57
N SER A 2 -1.59 -10.65 22.75
CA SER A 2 -2.79 -10.23 23.48
C SER A 2 -3.34 -8.92 22.90
N LEU A 3 -4.67 -8.82 22.80
CA LEU A 3 -5.42 -7.62 22.37
C LEU A 3 -4.88 -6.27 22.91
N PRO A 4 -4.45 -6.16 24.20
CA PRO A 4 -3.94 -4.91 24.75
C PRO A 4 -2.67 -4.39 24.09
N HIS A 5 -1.75 -5.27 23.68
CA HIS A 5 -0.50 -4.84 23.04
C HIS A 5 -0.73 -4.28 21.64
N LEU A 6 -1.70 -4.87 20.92
CA LEU A 6 -2.06 -4.44 19.58
C LEU A 6 -2.78 -3.08 19.64
N HIS A 7 -3.72 -2.92 20.56
CA HIS A 7 -4.38 -1.63 20.80
C HIS A 7 -3.36 -0.54 21.18
N ALA A 8 -2.45 -0.81 22.11
CA ALA A 8 -1.41 0.14 22.51
C ALA A 8 -0.42 0.48 21.38
N ALA A 9 -0.22 -0.41 20.41
CA ALA A 9 0.56 -0.12 19.21
C ALA A 9 -0.23 0.82 18.28
N LEU A 10 -1.50 0.53 18.02
CA LEU A 10 -2.39 1.35 17.19
C LEU A 10 -2.59 2.78 17.74
N THR A 11 -2.64 2.95 19.06
CA THR A 11 -2.71 4.28 19.68
C THR A 11 -1.43 5.10 19.45
N ARG A 12 -0.28 4.45 19.30
CA ARG A 12 1.02 5.09 19.07
C ARG A 12 1.34 5.28 17.60
N THR A 13 0.55 4.69 16.71
CA THR A 13 0.71 4.84 15.27
C THR A 13 0.46 6.28 14.86
N ASP A 14 1.39 6.86 14.11
CA ASP A 14 1.16 8.09 13.38
C ASP A 14 0.38 7.76 12.10
N TRP A 15 -0.94 7.93 12.18
CA TRP A 15 -1.85 7.60 11.10
C TRP A 15 -1.70 8.52 9.88
N ALA A 16 -1.23 9.76 10.07
CA ALA A 16 -0.98 10.67 8.97
C ALA A 16 0.28 10.25 8.20
N ALA A 17 1.36 9.89 8.92
CA ALA A 17 2.56 9.35 8.30
C ALA A 17 2.27 8.03 7.56
N LEU A 18 1.46 7.15 8.14
CA LEU A 18 1.05 5.90 7.49
C LEU A 18 0.25 6.15 6.20
N ALA A 19 -0.66 7.11 6.22
CA ALA A 19 -1.45 7.48 5.04
C ALA A 19 -0.56 8.01 3.90
N GLU A 20 0.44 8.85 4.23
CA GLU A 20 1.38 9.36 3.22
C GLU A 20 2.27 8.24 2.66
N GLN A 21 2.74 7.32 3.52
CA GLN A 21 3.49 6.14 3.06
C GLN A 21 2.65 5.26 2.13
N LYS A 22 1.38 5.03 2.44
CA LYS A 22 0.46 4.28 1.58
C LYS A 22 0.31 4.95 0.21
N LYS A 23 0.17 6.27 0.18
CA LYS A 23 0.06 7.06 -1.06
C LYS A 23 1.34 6.96 -1.90
N VAL A 24 2.51 7.09 -1.28
CA VAL A 24 3.81 6.93 -1.96
C VAL A 24 3.91 5.53 -2.57
N LEU A 25 3.58 4.50 -1.80
CA LEU A 25 3.62 3.12 -2.26
C LEU A 25 2.66 2.88 -3.44
N ALA A 26 1.43 3.43 -3.38
CA ALA A 26 0.48 3.33 -4.49
C ALA A 26 1.01 3.99 -5.78
N ASN A 27 1.69 5.13 -5.66
CA ASN A 27 2.34 5.80 -6.79
C ASN A 27 3.51 4.97 -7.36
N GLU A 28 4.31 4.32 -6.50
CA GLU A 28 5.37 3.43 -6.92
C GLU A 28 4.83 2.23 -7.70
N VAL A 29 3.75 1.60 -7.21
CA VAL A 29 3.08 0.51 -7.92
C VAL A 29 2.58 0.96 -9.30
N ALA A 30 1.96 2.14 -9.40
CA ALA A 30 1.52 2.70 -10.68
C ALA A 30 2.71 2.93 -11.64
N SER A 31 3.84 3.41 -11.11
CA SER A 31 5.09 3.59 -11.87
C SER A 31 5.64 2.25 -12.38
N ILE A 32 5.68 1.21 -11.52
CA ILE A 32 6.15 -0.13 -11.89
C ILE A 32 5.27 -0.72 -13.00
N ARG A 33 3.95 -0.59 -12.91
CA ARG A 33 3.03 -1.04 -13.97
C ARG A 33 3.27 -0.31 -15.29
N SER A 34 3.56 0.99 -15.23
CA SER A 34 3.91 1.78 -16.41
C SER A 34 5.22 1.32 -17.03
N ALA A 35 6.25 1.05 -16.21
CA ALA A 35 7.53 0.50 -16.65
C ALA A 35 7.37 -0.91 -17.27
N ARG A 36 6.55 -1.77 -16.66
CA ARG A 36 6.19 -3.07 -17.21
C ARG A 36 5.59 -2.95 -18.61
N ALA A 37 4.64 -2.04 -18.81
CA ALA A 37 4.02 -1.84 -20.11
C ALA A 37 5.05 -1.43 -21.19
N LEU A 38 6.02 -0.60 -20.82
CA LEU A 38 7.14 -0.25 -21.70
C LEU A 38 8.05 -1.45 -21.99
N LEU A 39 8.41 -2.25 -20.98
CA LEU A 39 9.25 -3.44 -21.14
C LEU A 39 8.58 -4.49 -22.05
N ALA A 40 7.28 -4.72 -21.86
CA ALA A 40 6.50 -5.62 -22.70
C ALA A 40 6.43 -5.13 -24.16
N ALA A 41 6.31 -3.81 -24.38
CA ALA A 41 6.34 -3.23 -25.72
C ALA A 41 7.69 -3.39 -26.44
N HIS A 42 8.78 -3.58 -25.69
CA HIS A 42 10.12 -3.83 -26.22
C HIS A 42 10.51 -5.32 -26.20
N GLU A 43 9.52 -6.22 -26.05
CA GLU A 43 9.72 -7.69 -26.02
C GLU A 43 10.73 -8.14 -24.93
N CYS A 44 10.85 -7.35 -23.85
CA CYS A 44 11.68 -7.66 -22.69
C CYS A 44 10.90 -8.50 -21.67
N ASP A 45 10.39 -9.65 -22.09
CA ASP A 45 9.39 -10.43 -21.33
C ASP A 45 9.83 -10.78 -19.91
N SER A 46 11.08 -11.22 -19.72
CA SER A 46 11.59 -11.56 -18.38
C SER A 46 11.62 -10.37 -17.42
N ALA A 47 11.90 -9.16 -17.92
CA ALA A 47 11.91 -7.95 -17.10
C ALA A 47 10.48 -7.45 -16.85
N ALA A 48 9.57 -7.64 -17.82
CA ALA A 48 8.16 -7.32 -17.68
C ALA A 48 7.47 -8.23 -16.65
N ASP A 49 7.80 -9.52 -16.62
CA ASP A 49 7.29 -10.49 -15.63
C ASP A 49 7.79 -10.17 -14.23
N LEU A 50 9.09 -9.85 -14.06
CA LEU A 50 9.62 -9.42 -12.77
C LEU A 50 8.93 -8.16 -12.24
N ALA A 51 8.65 -7.20 -13.13
CA ALA A 51 7.93 -5.99 -12.76
C ALA A 51 6.44 -6.28 -12.40
N LEU A 52 5.82 -7.28 -13.02
CA LEU A 52 4.48 -7.74 -12.64
C LEU A 52 4.49 -8.32 -11.23
N ASP A 53 5.36 -9.29 -10.96
CA ASP A 53 5.47 -9.95 -9.66
C ASP A 53 5.73 -8.93 -8.53
N GLN A 54 6.57 -7.93 -8.82
CA GLN A 54 6.83 -6.85 -7.89
C GLN A 54 5.57 -6.00 -7.63
N ALA A 55 4.84 -5.62 -8.68
CA ALA A 55 3.60 -4.84 -8.53
C ALA A 55 2.54 -5.62 -7.73
N GLU A 56 2.35 -6.90 -8.00
CA GLU A 56 1.38 -7.75 -7.30
C GLU A 56 1.74 -7.94 -5.82
N SER A 57 3.03 -8.12 -5.51
CA SER A 57 3.51 -8.17 -4.12
C SER A 57 3.19 -6.89 -3.35
N LEU A 58 3.43 -5.73 -3.98
CA LEU A 58 3.15 -4.44 -3.36
C LEU A 58 1.64 -4.14 -3.26
N ASP A 59 0.82 -4.63 -4.20
CA ASP A 59 -0.64 -4.58 -4.07
C ASP A 59 -1.14 -5.33 -2.84
N GLY A 60 -0.53 -6.48 -2.53
CA GLY A 60 -0.83 -7.22 -1.30
C GLY A 60 -0.56 -6.40 -0.04
N ILE A 61 0.52 -5.62 -0.02
CA ILE A 61 0.85 -4.71 1.09
C ILE A 61 -0.15 -3.57 1.17
N LEU A 62 -0.49 -2.94 0.04
CA LEU A 62 -1.48 -1.87 -0.02
C LEU A 62 -2.85 -2.34 0.50
N HIS A 63 -3.28 -3.52 0.07
CA HIS A 63 -4.54 -4.13 0.53
C HIS A 63 -4.53 -4.40 2.04
N TRP A 64 -3.40 -4.87 2.57
CA TRP A 64 -3.26 -5.06 4.01
C TRP A 64 -3.29 -3.73 4.78
N MET A 65 -2.64 -2.68 4.26
CA MET A 65 -2.70 -1.34 4.84
C MET A 65 -4.13 -0.78 4.84
N ASP A 66 -4.88 -0.98 3.76
CA ASP A 66 -6.30 -0.64 3.68
C ASP A 66 -7.10 -1.33 4.78
N ALA A 67 -7.01 -2.66 4.86
CA ALA A 67 -7.73 -3.43 5.87
C ALA A 67 -7.37 -3.02 7.31
N LEU A 68 -6.09 -2.71 7.57
CA LEU A 68 -5.64 -2.23 8.87
C LEU A 68 -6.24 -0.86 9.20
N MET A 69 -6.20 0.07 8.26
CA MET A 69 -6.73 1.42 8.42
C MET A 69 -8.26 1.41 8.61
N ASP A 70 -8.97 0.59 7.85
CA ASP A 70 -10.42 0.41 7.97
C ASP A 70 -10.80 -0.17 9.34
N ALA A 71 -10.11 -1.21 9.78
CA ALA A 71 -10.34 -1.82 11.09
C ALA A 71 -10.05 -0.83 12.24
N ALA A 72 -8.95 -0.08 12.15
CA ALA A 72 -8.61 0.93 13.14
C ALA A 72 -9.62 2.08 13.17
N GLN A 73 -10.17 2.50 12.03
CA GLN A 73 -11.22 3.50 11.99
C GLN A 73 -12.50 2.99 12.66
N GLN A 74 -12.89 1.73 12.43
CA GLN A 74 -14.05 1.10 13.08
C GLN A 74 -13.90 1.03 14.60
N ASP A 75 -12.67 0.81 15.07
CA ASP A 75 -12.31 0.81 16.50
C ASP A 75 -12.15 2.23 17.09
N GLY A 76 -12.35 3.29 16.29
CA GLY A 76 -12.34 4.69 16.74
C GLY A 76 -10.97 5.36 16.78
N PHE A 77 -9.94 4.77 16.15
CA PHE A 77 -8.63 5.42 16.03
C PHE A 77 -8.67 6.58 15.03
N PRO A 78 -7.81 7.61 15.19
CA PRO A 78 -7.80 8.80 14.34
C PRO A 78 -7.09 8.54 13.00
N VAL A 79 -7.63 7.61 12.21
CA VAL A 79 -7.10 7.22 10.90
C VAL A 79 -7.30 8.36 9.89
N VAL A 80 -6.26 8.65 9.09
CA VAL A 80 -6.31 9.65 8.01
C VAL A 80 -6.33 8.93 6.68
N PHE A 81 -7.24 9.31 5.78
CA PHE A 81 -7.28 8.79 4.42
C PHE A 81 -6.93 9.89 3.43
N HIS A 82 -5.95 9.64 2.57
CA HIS A 82 -5.73 10.47 1.39
C HIS A 82 -6.57 9.91 0.24
N MET A 83 -7.68 10.58 -0.06
CA MET A 83 -8.40 10.36 -1.31
C MET A 83 -7.46 10.77 -2.44
N ALA A 84 -7.20 9.88 -3.38
CA ALA A 84 -6.58 10.29 -4.63
C ALA A 84 -7.55 11.25 -5.32
N SER A 85 -7.18 12.54 -5.40
CA SER A 85 -7.94 13.49 -6.22
C SER A 85 -7.90 12.99 -7.66
N GLU A 86 -9.09 12.76 -8.23
CA GLU A 86 -9.31 12.41 -9.65
C GLU A 86 -8.64 13.38 -10.62
#